data_AF-A0A1I0CFD4-F1
#
_entry.id   AF-A0A1I0CFD4-F1
#
_cell.length_a   1.000
_cell.length_b   1.000
_cell.length_c   1.000
_cell.angle_alpha   90.00
_cell.angle_beta   90.00
_cell.angle_gamma   90.00
#
_symmetry.space_group_name_H-M   'P 1'
#
loop_
_entity.id
_entity.type
_entity.pdbx_description
1 polymer ?
#
loop_
_entity_poly.entity_id
_entity_poly.type
_entity_poly.pdbx_seq_one_letter_code
_entity_poly.pdbx_strand_id
1 'polypeptide(L)'
;MLERVAEGARAFWGQATPDAAALDIAYQTAPTLRGPPSPRRGLPALKLFEHIRAPEIPYYLGWLNYWSAAAAQAIGFPDPARDAELLSRAWRTATGGWVVQLTDTPLDLDNPAHLDALKLAYERFPQIGGRDSP
;
A
#
# COMPACT_ATOMS: atom_id res chain seq x y z
N MET A 1 -12.03 -0.64 12.48
CA MET A 1 -11.02 -1.17 13.43
C MET A 1 -9.63 -0.66 13.07
N LEU A 2 -9.17 -0.81 11.82
CA LEU A 2 -7.86 -0.36 11.35
C LEU A 2 -7.55 1.11 11.69
N GLU A 3 -8.44 2.04 11.32
CA GLU A 3 -8.30 3.48 11.63
C GLU A 3 -8.06 3.75 13.13
N ARG A 4 -8.93 3.25 14.01
CA ARG A 4 -8.82 3.47 15.46
C ARG A 4 -7.52 2.94 16.04
N VAL A 5 -7.07 1.76 15.57
CA VAL A 5 -5.80 1.18 16.02
C VAL A 5 -4.63 2.02 15.53
N ALA A 6 -4.64 2.41 14.26
CA ALA A 6 -3.54 3.16 13.67
C ALA A 6 -3.41 4.57 14.28
N GLU A 7 -4.53 5.27 14.48
CA GLU A 7 -4.53 6.59 15.13
C GLU A 7 -4.15 6.49 16.61
N GLY A 8 -4.68 5.49 17.34
CA GLY A 8 -4.33 5.26 18.75
C GLY A 8 -2.84 4.93 18.95
N ALA A 9 -2.25 4.18 18.03
CA ALA A 9 -0.82 3.86 18.01
C ALA A 9 0.07 4.98 17.44
N ARG A 10 -0.52 6.05 16.90
CA ARG A 10 0.19 7.11 16.16
C ARG A 10 1.04 6.54 15.01
N ALA A 11 0.51 5.52 14.34
CA ALA A 11 1.18 4.90 13.21
C ALA A 11 1.24 5.87 12.02
N PHE A 12 2.33 5.84 11.26
CA PHE A 12 2.40 6.57 9.99
C PHE A 12 1.50 5.96 8.93
N TRP A 13 1.41 4.63 8.89
CA TRP A 13 0.59 3.88 7.95
C TRP A 13 0.22 2.50 8.54
N GLY A 14 -0.73 1.83 7.91
CA GLY A 14 -1.12 0.45 8.23
C GLY A 14 -1.96 -0.14 7.10
N GLN A 15 -2.19 -1.46 7.14
CA GLN A 15 -3.04 -2.11 6.15
C GLN A 15 -3.88 -3.24 6.77
N ALA A 16 -4.97 -3.59 6.10
CA ALA A 16 -5.66 -4.86 6.29
C ALA A 16 -5.88 -5.53 4.93
N THR A 17 -5.54 -6.81 4.83
CA THR A 17 -5.62 -7.64 3.62
C THR A 17 -6.02 -9.07 4.00
N PRO A 18 -6.81 -9.78 3.17
CA PRO A 18 -7.07 -11.20 3.35
C PRO A 18 -5.80 -12.08 3.24
N ASP A 19 -5.71 -13.15 4.03
CA ASP A 19 -4.51 -14.01 4.14
C ASP A 19 -3.99 -14.52 2.79
N ALA A 20 -4.89 -14.91 1.87
CA ALA A 20 -4.51 -15.39 0.55
C ALA A 20 -3.72 -14.35 -0.25
N ALA A 21 -4.16 -13.09 -0.22
CA ALA A 21 -3.47 -11.99 -0.87
C ALA A 21 -2.23 -11.51 -0.08
N ALA A 22 -2.24 -11.65 1.25
CA ALA A 22 -1.10 -11.30 2.11
C ALA A 22 0.16 -12.12 1.74
N LEU A 23 -0.01 -13.39 1.38
CA LEU A 23 1.11 -14.26 1.01
C LEU A 23 1.83 -13.76 -0.25
N ASP A 24 1.06 -13.40 -1.28
CA ASP A 24 1.62 -12.83 -2.52
C ASP A 24 2.28 -11.46 -2.29
N ILE A 25 1.71 -10.62 -1.42
CA ILE A 25 2.33 -9.35 -1.01
C ILE A 25 3.64 -9.59 -0.25
N ALA A 26 3.70 -10.60 0.63
CA ALA A 26 4.92 -10.95 1.34
C ALA A 26 6.06 -11.38 0.39
N TYR A 27 5.73 -12.03 -0.74
CA TYR A 27 6.73 -12.36 -1.76
C TYR A 27 7.34 -11.15 -2.47
N GLN A 28 6.76 -9.95 -2.32
CA GLN A 28 7.33 -8.74 -2.89
C GLN A 28 8.63 -8.28 -2.18
N THR A 29 8.81 -8.66 -0.91
CA THR A 29 10.01 -8.34 -0.10
C THR A 29 10.86 -9.57 0.21
N ALA A 30 10.34 -10.79 0.01
CA ALA A 30 11.03 -12.04 0.35
C ALA A 30 12.34 -12.20 -0.44
N PRO A 31 13.51 -12.27 0.22
CA PRO A 31 14.76 -12.60 -0.46
C PRO A 31 14.67 -14.01 -1.04
N THR A 32 15.11 -14.20 -2.28
CA THR A 32 15.22 -15.55 -2.83
C THR A 32 16.60 -16.11 -2.52
N LEU A 33 16.72 -17.45 -2.39
CA LEU A 33 18.00 -18.14 -2.17
C LEU A 33 19.08 -17.84 -3.24
N ARG A 34 18.70 -17.23 -4.38
CA ARG A 34 19.57 -16.99 -5.55
C ARG A 34 19.52 -15.57 -6.11
N GLY A 35 18.96 -14.57 -5.41
CA GLY A 35 18.93 -13.21 -5.96
C GLY A 35 17.85 -12.29 -5.37
N PRO A 36 17.52 -11.19 -6.08
CA PRO A 36 16.51 -10.23 -5.62
C PRO A 36 15.16 -10.91 -5.41
N PRO A 37 14.20 -10.25 -4.71
CA PRO A 37 12.85 -10.75 -4.61
C PRO A 37 12.32 -11.14 -5.98
N SER A 38 11.55 -12.24 -6.04
CA SER A 38 10.85 -12.68 -7.24
C SER A 38 9.35 -12.62 -6.95
N PRO A 39 8.75 -11.41 -7.00
CA PRO A 39 7.33 -11.25 -6.77
C PRO A 39 6.54 -12.05 -7.80
N ARG A 40 5.41 -12.57 -7.35
CA ARG A 40 4.50 -13.32 -8.22
C ARG A 40 3.59 -12.36 -8.99
N ARG A 41 2.95 -12.88 -10.04
CA ARG A 41 1.84 -12.23 -10.74
C ARG A 41 2.19 -10.87 -11.37
N GLY A 42 3.47 -10.58 -11.59
CA GLY A 42 3.96 -9.31 -12.13
C GLY A 42 3.87 -8.14 -11.16
N LEU A 43 3.76 -8.39 -9.85
CA LEU A 43 3.88 -7.36 -8.83
C LEU A 43 5.32 -6.83 -8.76
N PRO A 44 5.53 -5.59 -8.29
CA PRO A 44 6.87 -5.05 -8.21
C PRO A 44 7.64 -5.64 -7.01
N ALA A 45 8.96 -5.72 -7.16
CA ALA A 45 9.86 -6.01 -6.04
C ALA A 45 9.96 -4.77 -5.15
N LEU A 46 9.89 -4.97 -3.85
CA LEU A 46 9.98 -3.93 -2.83
C LEU A 46 11.27 -4.13 -2.03
N LYS A 47 11.84 -3.04 -1.52
CA LYS A 47 13.00 -3.11 -0.64
C LYS A 47 12.60 -3.70 0.71
N LEU A 48 13.57 -4.35 1.37
CA LEU A 48 13.43 -4.67 2.78
C LEU A 48 13.23 -3.39 3.59
N PHE A 49 12.42 -3.47 4.65
CA PHE A 49 12.03 -2.31 5.46
C PHE A 49 13.24 -1.52 6.01
N GLU A 50 14.34 -2.20 6.32
CA GLU A 50 15.59 -1.60 6.80
C GLU A 50 16.25 -0.65 5.78
N HIS A 51 15.89 -0.77 4.49
CA HIS A 51 16.41 0.06 3.41
C HIS A 51 15.46 1.20 3.00
N ILE A 52 14.31 1.33 3.68
CA ILE A 52 13.33 2.41 3.44
C ILE A 52 13.67 3.57 4.39
N ARG A 53 14.09 4.70 3.84
CA ARG A 53 14.70 5.80 4.61
C ARG A 53 13.71 6.69 5.35
N ALA A 54 12.42 6.62 5.04
CA ALA A 54 11.38 7.48 5.61
C ALA A 54 10.25 6.61 6.18
N PRO A 55 9.99 6.66 7.51
CA PRO A 55 8.95 5.85 8.13
C PRO A 55 7.53 6.24 7.66
N GLU A 56 7.37 7.43 7.08
CA GLU A 56 6.15 7.91 6.45
C GLU A 56 5.81 7.16 5.17
N ILE A 57 6.80 6.57 4.49
CA ILE A 57 6.58 5.85 3.22
C ILE A 57 6.09 4.43 3.53
N PRO A 58 4.88 4.05 3.09
CA PRO A 58 4.38 2.70 3.28
C PRO A 58 5.30 1.65 2.67
N TYR A 59 5.46 0.53 3.37
CA TYR A 59 6.35 -0.54 2.90
C TYR A 59 5.73 -1.37 1.79
N TYR A 60 4.42 -1.51 1.80
CA TYR A 60 3.63 -2.27 0.84
C TYR A 60 2.16 -1.81 0.92
N LEU A 61 1.37 -2.21 -0.06
CA LEU A 61 -0.08 -1.95 -0.10
C LEU A 61 -0.85 -3.21 0.30
N GLY A 62 -1.98 -3.01 0.98
CA GLY A 62 -3.01 -4.03 1.21
C GLY A 62 -4.35 -3.64 0.60
N TRP A 63 -5.42 -4.35 0.97
CA TRP A 63 -6.77 -4.09 0.52
C TRP A 63 -7.28 -2.74 1.07
N LEU A 64 -7.24 -2.60 2.40
CA LEU A 64 -7.45 -1.34 3.09
C LEU A 64 -6.10 -0.79 3.50
N ASN A 65 -5.86 0.48 3.24
CA ASN A 65 -4.63 1.17 3.58
C ASN A 65 -4.97 2.38 4.43
N TYR A 66 -4.43 2.42 5.66
CA TYR A 66 -4.41 3.65 6.44
C TYR A 66 -3.13 4.40 6.16
N TRP A 67 -3.25 5.70 5.86
CA TRP A 67 -2.14 6.63 5.73
C TRP A 67 -2.40 7.82 6.65
N SER A 68 -1.52 8.08 7.61
CA SER A 68 -1.53 9.34 8.36
C SER A 68 -1.42 10.53 7.40
N ALA A 69 -1.69 11.74 7.90
CA ALA A 69 -1.51 12.95 7.11
C ALA A 69 -0.06 13.07 6.54
N ALA A 70 0.95 12.69 7.33
CA ALA A 70 2.35 12.70 6.91
C ALA A 70 2.64 11.64 5.83
N ALA A 71 2.12 10.42 5.98
CA ALA A 71 2.29 9.38 4.98
C ALA A 71 1.59 9.72 3.65
N ALA A 72 0.35 10.23 3.72
CA ALA A 72 -0.40 10.68 2.56
C ALA A 72 0.35 11.79 1.81
N GLN A 73 0.91 12.78 2.54
CA GLN A 73 1.76 13.81 1.96
C GLN A 73 3.02 13.24 1.31
N ALA A 74 3.71 12.30 1.97
CA ALA A 74 4.96 11.71 1.47
C ALA A 74 4.78 10.94 0.15
N ILE A 75 3.62 10.32 -0.07
CA ILE A 75 3.30 9.62 -1.32
C ILE A 75 2.52 10.47 -2.33
N GLY A 76 2.23 11.74 -1.99
CA GLY A 76 1.49 12.66 -2.84
C GLY A 76 0.02 12.28 -3.06
N PHE A 77 -0.67 11.85 -1.99
CA PHE A 77 -2.10 11.56 -1.98
C PHE A 77 -2.87 12.56 -1.08
N PRO A 78 -4.06 13.04 -1.50
CA PRO A 78 -4.67 12.83 -2.81
C PRO A 78 -4.24 13.87 -3.86
N ASP A 79 -4.17 13.43 -5.11
CA ASP A 79 -4.19 14.25 -6.32
C ASP A 79 -5.55 14.07 -7.02
N PRO A 80 -6.46 15.06 -6.96
CA PRO A 80 -7.82 14.94 -7.52
C PRO A 80 -7.85 14.60 -9.02
N ALA A 81 -6.82 14.94 -9.79
CA ALA A 81 -6.75 14.66 -11.22
C ALA A 81 -6.36 13.20 -11.52
N ARG A 82 -5.69 12.53 -10.57
CA ARG A 82 -5.14 11.17 -10.74
C ARG A 82 -5.81 10.12 -9.87
N ASP A 83 -6.40 10.55 -8.75
CA ASP A 83 -6.86 9.69 -7.68
C ASP A 83 -8.38 9.63 -7.56
N ALA A 84 -9.14 10.12 -8.56
CA ALA A 84 -10.61 10.17 -8.51
C ALA A 84 -11.23 8.81 -8.17
N GLU A 85 -10.69 7.72 -8.74
CA GLU A 85 -11.17 6.37 -8.46
C GLU A 85 -10.86 5.94 -7.02
N LEU A 86 -9.61 6.13 -6.54
CA LEU A 86 -9.22 5.82 -5.17
C LEU A 86 -10.02 6.68 -4.16
N LEU A 87 -10.24 7.95 -4.47
CA LEU A 87 -11.01 8.90 -3.66
C LEU A 87 -12.48 8.48 -3.52
N SER A 88 -13.07 7.85 -4.54
CA SER A 88 -14.44 7.32 -4.45
C SER A 88 -14.58 6.23 -3.37
N ARG A 89 -13.46 5.59 -3.00
CA ARG A 89 -13.35 4.53 -2.01
C ARG A 89 -12.44 4.91 -0.84
N ALA A 90 -12.23 6.21 -0.62
CA ALA A 90 -11.42 6.72 0.48
C ALA A 90 -12.24 7.59 1.41
N TRP A 91 -11.87 7.61 2.68
CA TRP A 91 -12.42 8.53 3.65
C TRP A 91 -11.33 9.11 4.54
N ARG A 92 -11.55 10.35 4.97
CA ARG A 92 -10.64 11.07 5.85
C ARG A 92 -10.88 10.67 7.29
N THR A 93 -9.82 10.48 8.05
CA THR A 93 -9.87 10.13 9.47
C THR A 93 -9.94 11.38 10.34
N ALA A 94 -10.24 11.22 11.63
CA ALA A 94 -10.36 12.34 12.57
C ALA A 94 -9.06 13.14 12.73
N THR A 95 -7.91 12.47 12.62
CA THR A 95 -6.58 13.10 12.70
C THR A 95 -6.07 13.63 11.35
N GLY A 96 -6.91 13.60 10.32
CA GLY A 96 -6.58 14.13 8.99
C GLY A 96 -5.81 13.17 8.09
N GLY A 97 -5.66 11.90 8.50
CA GLY A 97 -5.21 10.81 7.65
C GLY A 97 -6.31 10.32 6.71
N TRP A 98 -6.02 9.23 6.02
CA TRP A 98 -6.89 8.59 5.04
C TRP A 98 -6.97 7.10 5.30
N VAL A 99 -8.15 6.54 5.09
CA VAL A 99 -8.29 5.12 4.79
C VAL A 99 -8.69 5.00 3.33
N VAL A 100 -7.97 4.17 2.58
CA VAL A 100 -8.15 3.96 1.15
C VAL A 100 -8.36 2.48 0.88
N GLN A 101 -9.46 2.18 0.20
CA GLN A 101 -9.84 0.83 -0.19
C GLN A 101 -9.54 0.62 -1.69
N LEU A 102 -8.67 -0.35 -2.00
CA LEU A 102 -8.25 -0.61 -3.39
C LEU A 102 -9.40 -1.12 -4.26
N THR A 103 -10.21 -2.04 -3.72
CA THR A 103 -11.29 -2.76 -4.41
C THR A 103 -12.53 -2.83 -3.54
N ASP A 104 -13.73 -2.82 -4.12
CA ASP A 104 -15.00 -2.82 -3.35
C ASP A 104 -15.19 -4.09 -2.50
N THR A 105 -14.63 -5.21 -2.93
CA THR A 105 -14.61 -6.48 -2.20
C THR A 105 -13.19 -6.78 -1.69
N PRO A 106 -13.05 -7.64 -0.68
CA PRO A 106 -11.73 -8.04 -0.16
C PRO A 106 -10.77 -8.46 -1.28
N LEU A 107 -9.54 -7.98 -1.20
CA LEU A 107 -8.53 -8.20 -2.24
C LEU A 107 -8.29 -9.70 -2.47
N ASP A 108 -8.36 -10.08 -3.74
CA ASP A 108 -8.24 -11.45 -4.23
C ASP A 108 -7.36 -11.41 -5.48
N LEU A 109 -6.15 -11.94 -5.41
CA LEU A 109 -5.16 -11.83 -6.49
C LEU A 109 -5.29 -12.91 -7.56
N ASP A 110 -6.27 -13.82 -7.43
CA ASP A 110 -6.72 -14.68 -8.52
C ASP A 110 -7.75 -13.98 -9.41
N ASN A 111 -8.39 -12.90 -8.92
CA ASN A 111 -9.19 -12.00 -9.74
C ASN A 111 -8.27 -11.00 -10.49
N PRO A 112 -8.25 -11.03 -11.84
CA PRO A 112 -7.40 -10.14 -12.63
C PRO A 112 -7.64 -8.65 -12.35
N ALA A 113 -8.89 -8.25 -12.13
CA ALA A 113 -9.25 -6.85 -11.88
C ALA A 113 -8.66 -6.34 -10.55
N HIS A 114 -8.62 -7.20 -9.54
CA HIS A 114 -8.03 -6.87 -8.24
C HIS A 114 -6.50 -6.80 -8.31
N LEU A 115 -5.88 -7.73 -9.04
CA LEU A 115 -4.45 -7.69 -9.31
C LEU A 115 -4.05 -6.41 -10.07
N ASP A 116 -4.82 -6.04 -11.08
CA ASP A 116 -4.58 -4.82 -11.86
C ASP A 116 -4.78 -3.56 -11.02
N ALA A 117 -5.80 -3.51 -10.16
CA ALA A 117 -5.98 -2.41 -9.20
C ALA A 117 -4.76 -2.24 -8.27
N LEU A 118 -4.21 -3.36 -7.76
CA LEU A 118 -3.00 -3.32 -6.94
C LEU A 118 -1.77 -2.84 -7.73
N LYS A 119 -1.60 -3.28 -8.98
CA LYS A 119 -0.50 -2.83 -9.85
C LYS A 119 -0.60 -1.35 -10.17
N LEU A 120 -1.78 -0.87 -10.56
CA LEU A 120 -2.04 0.54 -10.84
C LEU A 120 -1.79 1.41 -9.60
N ALA A 121 -2.13 0.93 -8.41
CA ALA A 121 -1.79 1.64 -7.17
C ALA A 121 -0.28 1.72 -6.95
N TYR A 122 0.47 0.65 -7.23
CA TYR A 122 1.94 0.69 -7.18
C TYR A 122 2.53 1.61 -8.27
N GLU A 123 1.96 1.70 -9.46
CA GLU A 123 2.38 2.66 -10.49
C GLU A 123 2.09 4.10 -10.08
N ARG A 124 0.95 4.33 -9.42
CA ARG A 124 0.55 5.66 -8.94
C ARG A 124 1.45 6.17 -7.81
N PHE A 125 1.92 5.29 -6.93
CA PHE A 125 2.74 5.63 -5.77
C PHE A 125 4.12 4.98 -5.85
N PRO A 126 5.01 5.45 -6.75
CA PRO A 126 6.27 4.78 -7.03
C PRO A 126 7.24 4.76 -5.84
N GLN A 127 7.09 5.64 -4.85
CA GLN A 127 7.90 5.64 -3.63
C GLN A 127 7.60 4.46 -2.70
N ILE A 128 6.39 3.88 -2.76
CA ILE A 128 5.96 2.80 -1.87
C ILE A 128 6.86 1.58 -2.03
N GLY A 129 7.26 1.00 -0.90
CA GLY A 129 8.23 -0.09 -0.79
C GLY A 129 9.64 0.30 -1.22
N GLY A 130 9.94 1.60 -1.18
CA GLY A 130 11.27 2.15 -1.46
C GLY A 130 11.74 1.94 -2.90
N ARG A 131 10.81 1.81 -3.86
CA ARG A 131 11.15 1.57 -5.28
C ARG A 131 11.81 2.81 -5.89
N ASP A 132 11.19 3.97 -5.73
CA ASP A 132 11.81 5.26 -6.08
C ASP A 132 12.38 5.97 -4.84
N SER A 133 13.44 6.75 -5.06
CA SER A 133 13.90 7.72 -4.07
C SER A 133 12.97 8.95 -4.09
N PRO A 134 12.55 9.48 -2.93
CA PRO A 134 11.83 10.75 -2.87
C PRO A 134 12.65 11.91 -3.43
#